data_AF-A0A8S2RPF8-F1
#
_entry.id   AF-A0A8S2RPF8-F1
#
_cell.length_a   1.000
_cell.length_b   1.000
_cell.length_c   1.000
_cell.angle_alpha   90.00
_cell.angle_beta   90.00
_cell.angle_gamma   90.00
#
_symmetry.space_group_name_H-M   'P 1'
#
loop_
_entity.id
_entity.type
_entity.pdbx_description
1 polymer ?
#
loop_
_entity_poly.entity_id
_entity_poly.type
_entity_poly.pdbx_seq_one_letter_code
_entity_poly.pdbx_strand_id
1 'polypeptide(L)'
;QFESEQKELLIKELANVQSLGITCDFWSDKRLQSYMCLTGHYISSNNQFISKILSFTSFHHRHFSSNISMIIKNELKELNIFEKTRSITTDGAANMLKAAQMLGGD
;
A
#
# COMPACT_ATOMS: atom_id res chain seq x y z
N GLN A 1 -16.28 8.21 -11.13
CA GLN A 1 -16.05 7.91 -12.56
C GLN A 1 -14.58 8.02 -12.90
N PHE A 2 -13.95 9.21 -12.79
CA PHE A 2 -12.50 9.38 -13.02
C PHE A 2 -11.62 8.47 -12.15
N GLU A 3 -11.86 8.41 -10.83
CA GLU A 3 -11.08 7.57 -9.91
C GLU A 3 -11.16 6.07 -10.27
N SER A 4 -12.34 5.60 -10.66
CA SER A 4 -12.56 4.21 -11.10
C SER A 4 -11.77 3.90 -12.37
N GLU A 5 -11.74 4.81 -13.34
CA GLU A 5 -10.96 4.67 -14.57
C GLU A 5 -9.45 4.65 -14.29
N GLN A 6 -8.95 5.55 -13.44
CA GLN A 6 -7.53 5.56 -13.05
C GLN A 6 -7.13 4.27 -12.32
N LYS A 7 -8.03 3.74 -11.47
CA LYS A 7 -7.82 2.47 -10.78
C LYS A 7 -7.76 1.30 -11.75
N GLU A 8 -8.64 1.25 -12.75
CA GLU A 8 -8.59 0.22 -13.78
C GLU A 8 -7.29 0.27 -14.61
N LEU A 9 -6.82 1.47 -14.96
CA LEU A 9 -5.54 1.64 -15.65
C LEU A 9 -4.37 1.16 -14.79
N LEU A 10 -4.39 1.46 -13.50
CA LEU A 10 -3.39 0.99 -12.55
C LEU A 10 -3.41 -0.55 -12.45
N ILE A 11 -4.59 -1.18 -12.34
CA ILE A 11 -4.70 -2.65 -12.30
C ILE A 11 -4.14 -3.29 -13.58
N LYS A 12 -4.43 -2.71 -14.76
CA LYS A 12 -3.89 -3.20 -16.04
C LYS A 12 -2.36 -3.08 -16.10
N GLU A 13 -1.81 -1.98 -15.59
CA GLU A 13 -0.36 -1.79 -15.51
C GLU A 13 0.29 -2.85 -14.59
N LEU A 14 -0.27 -3.02 -13.40
CA LEU A 14 0.23 -3.95 -12.38
C LEU A 14 0.04 -5.43 -12.75
N ALA A 15 -0.81 -5.74 -13.75
CA ALA A 15 -0.98 -7.11 -14.24
C ALA A 15 0.35 -7.70 -14.74
N ASN A 16 1.18 -6.91 -15.40
CA ASN A 16 2.48 -7.32 -15.95
C ASN A 16 3.65 -7.25 -14.96
N VAL A 17 3.41 -6.69 -13.77
CA VAL A 17 4.42 -6.65 -12.71
C VAL A 17 4.54 -8.03 -12.08
N GLN A 18 5.75 -8.58 -12.05
CA GLN A 18 6.03 -9.90 -11.45
C GLN A 18 6.13 -9.84 -9.92
N SER A 19 6.76 -8.79 -9.41
CA SER A 19 6.94 -8.57 -7.98
C SER A 19 7.14 -7.08 -7.70
N LEU A 20 6.81 -6.67 -6.48
CA LEU A 20 6.96 -5.29 -6.04
C LEU A 20 7.23 -5.20 -4.54
N GLY A 21 7.97 -4.17 -4.15
CA GLY A 21 8.04 -3.71 -2.77
C GLY A 21 7.00 -2.62 -2.51
N ILE A 22 6.51 -2.54 -1.28
CA ILE A 22 5.55 -1.52 -0.86
C ILE A 22 6.21 -0.66 0.20
N THR A 23 6.03 0.65 0.13
CA THR A 23 6.24 1.56 1.26
C THR A 23 4.89 2.10 1.71
N CYS A 24 4.65 2.08 3.01
CA CYS A 24 3.45 2.65 3.63
C CYS A 24 3.86 3.86 4.47
N ASP A 25 3.34 5.03 4.10
CA ASP A 25 3.44 6.25 4.90
C ASP A 25 2.12 6.46 5.64
N PHE A 26 2.18 6.57 6.97
CA PHE A 26 1.01 6.71 7.84
C PHE A 26 1.20 7.88 8.81
N TRP A 27 0.38 8.92 8.65
CA TRP A 27 0.50 10.13 9.45
C TRP A 27 -0.86 10.66 9.90
N SER A 28 -0.84 11.50 10.93
CA SER A 28 -1.99 12.30 11.34
C SER A 28 -1.71 13.78 11.10
N ASP A 29 -2.72 14.50 10.63
CA ASP A 29 -2.65 15.96 10.52
C ASP A 29 -2.88 16.64 11.88
N LYS A 30 -2.82 17.98 11.89
CA LYS A 30 -3.05 18.79 13.09
C LYS A 30 -4.49 18.72 13.63
N ARG A 31 -5.42 18.16 12.85
CA ARG A 31 -6.84 17.99 13.21
C ARG A 31 -7.14 16.57 13.67
N LEU A 32 -6.11 15.76 13.94
CA LEU A 32 -6.22 14.35 14.31
C LEU A 32 -6.90 13.49 13.23
N GLN A 33 -6.85 13.93 11.97
CA GLN A 33 -7.26 13.13 10.83
C GLN A 33 -6.06 12.34 10.34
N SER A 34 -6.24 11.04 10.16
CA SER A 34 -5.16 10.15 9.76
C SER A 34 -5.27 9.79 8.29
N TYR A 35 -4.11 9.57 7.67
CA TYR A 35 -4.00 9.27 6.25
C TYR A 35 -2.98 8.17 6.06
N MET A 36 -3.26 7.31 5.08
CA MET A 36 -2.37 6.22 4.67
C MET A 36 -2.09 6.36 3.18
N CYS A 37 -0.81 6.34 2.82
CA CYS A 37 -0.36 6.29 1.44
C CYS A 37 0.43 5.01 1.20
N LEU A 38 0.02 4.21 0.23
CA LEU A 38 0.75 3.05 -0.25
C LEU A 38 1.44 3.39 -1.55
N THR A 39 2.76 3.24 -1.59
CA THR A 39 3.56 3.39 -2.81
C THR A 39 4.17 2.05 -3.20
N GLY A 40 3.97 1.66 -4.46
CA GLY A 40 4.53 0.45 -5.04
C GLY A 40 5.82 0.75 -5.79
N HIS A 41 6.81 -0.12 -5.60
CA HIS A 41 8.14 -0.03 -6.20
C HIS A 41 8.41 -1.30 -7.00
N TYR A 42 8.58 -1.17 -8.31
CA TYR A 42 8.79 -2.32 -9.22
C TYR A 42 9.62 -1.95 -10.44
N ILE A 43 10.12 -2.98 -11.13
CA ILE A 43 10.74 -2.84 -12.45
C ILE A 43 9.67 -3.09 -13.51
N SER A 44 9.51 -2.14 -14.44
CA SER A 44 8.58 -2.26 -15.57
C SER A 44 9.09 -3.22 -16.64
N SER A 45 8.24 -3.56 -17.62
CA SER A 45 8.63 -4.37 -18.78
C SER A 45 9.77 -3.76 -19.60
N ASN A 46 10.01 -2.46 -19.47
CA ASN A 46 11.07 -1.73 -20.17
C ASN A 46 12.35 -1.59 -19.31
N ASN A 47 12.49 -2.41 -18.25
CA ASN A 47 13.60 -2.37 -17.30
C ASN A 47 13.78 -1.02 -16.60
N GLN A 48 12.68 -0.28 -16.38
CA GLN A 48 12.71 0.98 -15.64
C GLN A 48 12.22 0.78 -14.22
N PHE A 49 12.91 1.38 -13.25
CA PHE A 49 12.43 1.46 -11.88
C PHE A 49 11.26 2.45 -11.79
N ILE A 50 10.13 1.97 -11.26
CA ILE A 50 8.91 2.74 -11.09
C ILE A 50 8.59 2.81 -9.60
N SER A 51 8.28 4.01 -9.13
CA SER A 51 7.69 4.28 -7.81
C SER A 51 6.38 5.02 -8.01
N LYS A 52 5.25 4.42 -7.61
CA LYS A 52 3.92 4.94 -7.91
C LYS A 52 2.98 4.80 -6.73
N ILE A 53 2.17 5.85 -6.48
CA ILE A 53 1.10 5.79 -5.48
C ILE A 53 0.06 4.78 -5.97
N LEU A 54 -0.21 3.79 -5.13
CA LEU A 54 -1.19 2.73 -5.37
C LEU A 54 -2.53 3.05 -4.71
N SER A 55 -2.46 3.64 -3.52
CA SER A 55 -3.64 4.01 -2.74
C SER A 55 -3.31 5.19 -1.83
N PHE A 56 -4.29 6.07 -1.66
CA PHE A 56 -4.25 7.20 -0.73
C PHE A 56 -5.60 7.29 -0.05
N THR A 57 -5.64 6.96 1.23
CA THR A 57 -6.91 6.74 1.96
C THR A 57 -6.93 7.53 3.26
N SER A 58 -8.06 8.19 3.53
CA SER A 58 -8.34 8.74 4.86
C SER A 58 -8.65 7.62 5.84
N PHE A 59 -7.93 7.59 6.95
CA PHE A 59 -7.97 6.52 7.93
C PHE A 59 -8.83 6.93 9.12
N HIS A 60 -10.04 6.36 9.20
CA HIS A 60 -11.04 6.70 10.23
C HIS A 60 -11.11 5.68 11.37
N HIS A 61 -10.26 4.65 11.34
CA HIS A 61 -10.25 3.60 12.35
C HIS A 61 -9.28 3.91 13.49
N ARG A 62 -9.41 3.17 14.60
CA ARG A 62 -8.36 3.19 15.64
C ARG A 62 -7.06 2.68 15.03
N HIS A 63 -5.93 3.31 15.38
CA HIS A 63 -4.57 3.01 14.89
C HIS A 63 -4.01 1.70 15.45
N PHE A 64 -4.85 0.68 15.58
CA PHE A 64 -4.46 -0.66 15.97
C PHE A 64 -3.80 -1.34 14.77
N SER A 65 -2.68 -2.01 15.03
CA SER A 65 -1.96 -2.83 14.04
C SER A 65 -2.87 -3.77 13.22
N SER A 66 -3.93 -4.31 13.83
CA SER A 66 -4.93 -5.14 13.14
C SER A 66 -5.73 -4.39 12.09
N ASN A 67 -6.14 -3.15 12.36
CA ASN A 67 -6.89 -2.33 11.40
C ASN A 67 -5.98 -1.86 10.26
N ILE A 68 -4.77 -1.44 10.61
CA ILE A 68 -3.74 -0.99 9.66
C ILE A 68 -3.41 -2.14 8.70
N SER A 69 -3.05 -3.32 9.22
CA SER A 69 -2.75 -4.49 8.37
C SER A 69 -3.95 -4.92 7.53
N MET A 70 -5.16 -4.93 8.09
CA MET A 70 -6.36 -5.27 7.33
C MET A 70 -6.59 -4.31 6.15
N ILE A 71 -6.43 -3.00 6.36
CA ILE A 71 -6.60 -2.00 5.29
C ILE A 71 -5.53 -2.17 4.22
N ILE A 72 -4.25 -2.26 4.60
CA ILE A 72 -3.17 -2.50 3.63
C ILE A 72 -3.46 -3.76 2.80
N LYS A 73 -3.84 -4.86 3.45
CA LYS A 73 -4.18 -6.12 2.77
C LYS A 73 -5.35 -5.95 1.80
N ASN A 74 -6.39 -5.21 2.17
CA ASN A 74 -7.55 -4.99 1.32
C ASN A 74 -7.20 -4.16 0.08
N GLU A 75 -6.45 -3.07 0.25
CA GLU A 75 -5.97 -2.22 -0.86
C GLU A 75 -5.12 -3.04 -1.85
N LEU A 76 -4.16 -3.84 -1.33
CA LEU A 76 -3.31 -4.69 -2.17
C LEU A 76 -4.09 -5.82 -2.86
N LYS A 77 -5.12 -6.37 -2.22
CA LYS A 77 -6.00 -7.39 -2.82
C LYS A 77 -6.88 -6.81 -3.91
N GLU A 78 -7.43 -5.62 -3.69
CA GLU A 78 -8.27 -4.95 -4.68
C GLU A 78 -7.48 -4.61 -5.96
N LEU A 79 -6.19 -4.32 -5.81
CA LEU A 79 -5.26 -4.13 -6.93
C LEU A 79 -4.69 -5.44 -7.52
N ASN A 80 -5.07 -6.61 -7.00
CA ASN A 80 -4.55 -7.93 -7.42
C ASN A 80 -3.02 -8.10 -7.30
N ILE A 81 -2.42 -7.48 -6.28
CA ILE A 81 -0.96 -7.45 -6.08
C ILE A 81 -0.51 -7.97 -4.71
N PHE A 82 -1.43 -8.37 -3.82
CA PHE A 82 -1.07 -8.89 -2.50
C PHE A 82 -0.06 -10.05 -2.59
N GLU A 83 -0.35 -11.06 -3.43
CA GLU A 83 0.56 -12.21 -3.63
C GLU A 83 1.85 -11.87 -4.40
N LYS A 84 1.90 -10.70 -5.06
CA LYS A 84 3.08 -10.20 -5.76
C LYS A 84 3.99 -9.36 -4.85
N THR A 85 3.49 -8.96 -3.68
CA THR A 85 4.18 -8.08 -2.75
C THR A 85 5.29 -8.87 -2.04
N ARG A 86 6.54 -8.40 -2.16
CA ARG A 86 7.72 -9.06 -1.57
C ARG A 86 8.19 -8.43 -0.27
N SER A 87 7.89 -7.15 -0.07
CA SER A 87 8.26 -6.43 1.13
C SER A 87 7.26 -5.31 1.39
N ILE A 88 7.08 -4.98 2.67
CA ILE A 88 6.33 -3.82 3.11
C ILE A 88 7.21 -3.06 4.09
N THR A 89 7.63 -1.86 3.69
CA THR A 89 8.40 -0.94 4.53
C THR A 89 7.44 0.08 5.13
N THR A 90 7.56 0.30 6.44
CA THR A 90 6.72 1.25 7.19
C THR A 90 7.62 2.18 8.01
N ASP A 91 7.05 3.21 8.61
CA ASP A 91 7.76 3.94 9.67
C ASP A 91 8.00 3.08 10.92
N GLY A 92 8.85 3.56 11.82
CA GLY A 92 9.25 2.83 13.03
C GLY A 92 8.21 2.82 14.16
N ALA A 93 6.99 3.31 13.97
CA ALA A 93 5.98 3.30 15.02
C ALA A 93 5.56 1.87 15.38
N ALA A 94 5.36 1.59 16.67
CA ALA A 94 5.13 0.23 17.17
C ALA A 94 3.89 -0.44 16.55
N ASN A 95 2.84 0.33 16.26
CA ASN A 95 1.64 -0.17 15.60
C ASN A 95 1.86 -0.47 14.10
N MET A 96 2.73 0.28 13.43
CA MET A 96 3.10 0.08 12.02
C MET A 96 4.00 -1.14 11.87
N LEU A 97 5.04 -1.27 12.69
CA LEU A 97 5.90 -2.45 12.75
C LEU A 97 5.09 -3.73 12.98
N LYS A 98 4.17 -3.71 13.96
CA LYS A 98 3.31 -4.85 14.24
C LYS A 98 2.33 -5.13 13.09
N ALA A 99 1.84 -4.10 12.39
CA ALA A 99 0.99 -4.30 11.22
C ALA A 99 1.75 -4.96 10.05
N ALA A 100 3.00 -4.54 9.80
CA ALA A 100 3.86 -5.17 8.79
C ALA A 100 4.13 -6.65 9.10
N GLN A 101 4.42 -6.98 10.37
CA GLN A 101 4.58 -8.37 10.82
C GLN A 101 3.32 -9.21 10.58
N MET A 102 2.13 -8.65 10.85
CA MET A 102 0.85 -9.34 10.60
C MET A 102 0.59 -9.62 9.11
N LEU A 103 1.28 -8.92 8.20
CA LEU A 103 1.19 -9.12 6.75
C LEU A 103 2.21 -10.13 6.22
N GLY A 104 3.07 -10.68 7.09
CA GLY A 104 4.19 -11.54 6.70
C GLY A 104 5.44 -10.76 6.33
N GLY A 105 5.59 -9.51 6.80
CA GLY A 105 6.86 -8.80 6.79
C GLY A 105 7.77 -9.37 7.88
N ASP A 106 9.01 -9.71 7.50
CA ASP A 106 10.06 -10.12 8.44
C ASP A 106 10.60 -8.94 9.26
#